data_AF-A0A151WZ85-F1
#
_entry.id   AF-A0A151WZ85-F1
#
_cell.length_a   1.000
_cell.length_b   1.000
_cell.length_c   1.000
_cell.angle_alpha   90.00
_cell.angle_beta   90.00
_cell.angle_gamma   90.00
#
_symmetry.space_group_name_H-M   'P 1'
#
loop_
_entity.id
_entity.type
_entity.pdbx_description
1 polymer ?
#
loop_
_entity_poly.entity_id
_entity_poly.type
_entity_poly.pdbx_seq_one_letter_code
_entity_poly.pdbx_strand_id
1 'polypeptide(L)'
;MRTGSLHWNPNNNFLSVIWDDKTIVLSSSLSMKGRGMELSELVTFDSRLLSFDDRTGMIYFIEGDQVYPWVILMDGNGKSHKGFKSEWATIKDEQLYVGSMGKEWTTPSGEFEHNNPLWVKVVSPRGETHSLNWISYYKRLRQAINIEYPGYMIHESGVWSDIHKSWFFLPRRCSHERYNETRDETMSCNIMLTADENFVDIKVTYIGDLIPIRGFSSFKFLPGSQDSIIIALKTEEYQGRTATYIMAFTIEGMIIMPESKIIDKKFEGLEFI
;
A
#
# COMPACT_ATOMS: atom_id res chain seq x y z
N MET A 1 -6.74 -14.06 -6.21
CA MET A 1 -7.74 -13.06 -5.76
C MET A 1 -8.79 -13.75 -4.90
N ARG A 2 -9.17 -13.14 -3.77
CA ARG A 2 -10.25 -13.64 -2.90
C ARG A 2 -11.29 -12.52 -2.76
N THR A 3 -12.56 -12.90 -2.80
CA THR A 3 -13.70 -11.97 -2.75
C THR A 3 -14.53 -12.20 -1.48
N GLY A 4 -15.38 -11.23 -1.17
CA GLY A 4 -16.27 -11.26 -0.01
C GLY A 4 -17.20 -10.07 -0.02
N SER A 5 -18.07 -10.00 0.99
CA SER A 5 -19.00 -8.91 1.22
C SER A 5 -18.69 -8.23 2.55
N LEU A 6 -18.73 -6.90 2.55
CA LEU A 6 -18.62 -6.08 3.75
C LEU A 6 -19.98 -5.47 4.06
N HIS A 7 -20.42 -5.60 5.31
CA HIS A 7 -21.65 -5.00 5.81
C HIS A 7 -21.33 -3.91 6.81
N TRP A 8 -21.87 -2.71 6.59
CA TRP A 8 -21.76 -1.59 7.51
C TRP A 8 -23.15 -1.11 7.94
N ASN A 9 -23.35 -1.00 9.25
CA ASN A 9 -24.53 -0.38 9.82
C ASN A 9 -24.13 0.97 10.46
N PRO A 10 -24.52 2.11 9.86
CA PRO A 10 -24.15 3.43 10.36
C PRO A 10 -24.81 3.79 11.70
N ASN A 11 -25.94 3.15 12.06
CA ASN A 11 -26.69 3.52 13.26
C ASN A 11 -25.98 3.11 14.56
N ASN A 12 -25.17 2.04 14.51
CA ASN A 12 -24.46 1.51 15.66
C ASN A 12 -22.95 1.33 15.40
N ASN A 13 -22.44 1.89 14.30
CA ASN A 13 -21.06 1.74 13.84
C ASN A 13 -20.60 0.28 13.88
N PHE A 14 -21.43 -0.64 13.40
CA PHE A 14 -21.07 -2.05 13.28
C PHE A 14 -20.56 -2.34 11.88
N LEU A 15 -19.46 -3.08 11.79
CA LEU A 15 -18.89 -3.53 10.52
C LEU A 15 -18.53 -5.01 10.61
N SER A 16 -18.87 -5.77 9.57
CA SER A 16 -18.50 -7.17 9.44
C SER A 16 -18.12 -7.51 8.00
N VAL A 17 -17.30 -8.55 7.85
CA VAL A 17 -16.84 -9.05 6.55
C VAL A 17 -17.12 -10.55 6.48
N ILE A 18 -17.72 -10.97 5.37
CA ILE A 18 -18.00 -12.36 5.04
C ILE A 18 -17.22 -12.70 3.78
N TRP A 19 -16.38 -13.73 3.84
CA TRP A 19 -15.55 -14.13 2.71
C TRP A 19 -16.23 -15.23 1.91
N ASP A 20 -16.03 -15.21 0.59
CA ASP A 20 -16.42 -16.33 -0.25
C ASP A 20 -15.47 -17.52 -0.04
N ASP A 21 -15.99 -18.73 -0.29
CA ASP A 21 -15.24 -19.98 -0.10
C ASP A 21 -14.13 -20.17 -1.15
N LYS A 22 -14.25 -19.50 -2.31
CA LYS A 22 -13.35 -19.71 -3.46
C LYS A 22 -12.29 -18.62 -3.53
N THR A 23 -11.07 -19.04 -3.84
CA THR A 23 -9.98 -18.15 -4.26
C THR A 23 -9.75 -18.36 -5.75
N ILE A 24 -9.75 -17.28 -6.51
CA ILE A 24 -9.47 -17.27 -7.95
C ILE A 24 -7.96 -17.23 -8.15
N VAL A 25 -7.44 -18.13 -8.98
CA VAL A 25 -6.03 -18.15 -9.37
C VAL A 25 -5.86 -17.24 -10.58
N LEU A 26 -4.96 -16.27 -10.47
CA LEU A 26 -4.55 -15.41 -11.58
C LEU A 26 -3.16 -15.84 -12.04
N SER A 27 -2.91 -15.86 -13.34
CA SER A 27 -1.62 -16.32 -13.88
C SER A 27 -1.18 -15.50 -15.09
N SER A 28 0.13 -15.31 -15.22
CA SER A 28 0.76 -14.68 -16.39
C SER A 28 2.05 -15.41 -16.73
N SER A 29 2.45 -15.38 -18.00
CA SER A 29 3.74 -15.88 -18.47
C SER A 29 4.85 -14.84 -18.40
N LEU A 30 4.52 -13.56 -18.13
CA LEU A 30 5.50 -12.50 -18.00
C LEU A 30 6.24 -12.62 -16.67
N SER A 31 7.56 -12.49 -16.75
CA SER A 31 8.42 -12.43 -15.58
C SER A 31 9.67 -11.63 -15.91
N MET A 32 10.36 -11.17 -14.86
CA MET A 32 11.67 -10.54 -14.98
C MET A 32 12.61 -11.16 -13.97
N LYS A 33 13.76 -11.64 -14.46
CA LYS A 33 14.72 -12.41 -13.65
C LYS A 33 14.06 -13.61 -12.95
N GLY A 34 13.09 -14.26 -13.62
CA GLY A 34 12.40 -15.45 -13.14
C GLY A 34 11.34 -15.22 -12.05
N ARG A 35 10.97 -13.97 -11.76
CA ARG A 35 9.91 -13.61 -10.81
C ARG A 35 8.84 -12.75 -11.49
N GLY A 36 7.58 -12.92 -11.09
CA GLY A 36 6.43 -12.17 -11.59
C GLY A 36 5.15 -12.61 -10.88
N MET A 37 4.05 -11.89 -11.12
CA MET A 37 2.77 -12.08 -10.42
C MET A 37 2.87 -11.91 -8.89
N GLU A 38 3.83 -11.11 -8.42
CA GLU A 38 3.89 -10.67 -7.03
C GLU A 38 3.10 -9.37 -6.92
N LEU A 39 1.79 -9.54 -6.79
CA LEU A 39 0.80 -8.47 -6.88
C LEU A 39 0.68 -7.72 -5.55
N SER A 40 1.08 -6.45 -5.54
CA SER A 40 1.30 -5.69 -4.29
C SER A 40 0.31 -4.54 -4.05
N GLU A 41 -0.76 -4.42 -4.84
CA GLU A 41 -1.92 -3.55 -4.56
C GLU A 41 -3.11 -3.93 -5.46
N LEU A 42 -4.33 -3.50 -5.10
CA LEU A 42 -5.55 -3.61 -5.88
C LEU A 42 -6.28 -2.26 -5.94
N VAL A 43 -6.58 -1.77 -7.14
CA VAL A 43 -7.25 -0.47 -7.35
C VAL A 43 -8.22 -0.51 -8.53
N THR A 44 -9.40 0.07 -8.40
CA THR A 44 -10.31 0.31 -9.54
C THR A 44 -10.01 1.66 -10.18
N PHE A 45 -9.56 1.66 -11.44
CA PHE A 45 -9.25 2.87 -12.20
C PHE A 45 -9.81 2.78 -13.61
N ASP A 46 -10.53 3.82 -14.06
CA ASP A 46 -11.10 3.88 -15.40
C ASP A 46 -11.92 2.61 -15.74
N SER A 47 -12.81 2.23 -14.82
CA SER A 47 -13.68 1.04 -14.87
C SER A 47 -12.95 -0.30 -14.97
N ARG A 48 -11.65 -0.35 -14.65
CA ARG A 48 -10.83 -1.55 -14.66
C ARG A 48 -10.32 -1.84 -13.27
N LEU A 49 -10.44 -3.09 -12.83
CA LEU A 49 -9.76 -3.57 -11.63
C LEU A 49 -8.29 -3.83 -11.95
N LEU A 50 -7.38 -3.08 -11.33
CA LEU A 50 -5.95 -3.12 -11.60
C LEU A 50 -5.17 -3.75 -10.46
N SER A 51 -4.10 -4.46 -10.80
CA SER A 51 -3.10 -4.93 -9.83
C SER A 51 -1.69 -4.81 -10.40
N PHE A 52 -0.69 -4.78 -9.52
CA PHE A 52 0.64 -4.27 -9.82
C PHE A 52 1.70 -5.30 -9.44
N ASP A 53 2.45 -5.81 -10.41
CA ASP A 53 3.53 -6.76 -10.17
C ASP A 53 4.82 -6.02 -9.75
N ASP A 54 5.19 -6.13 -8.48
CA ASP A 54 6.33 -5.45 -7.87
C ASP A 54 7.71 -5.91 -8.42
N ARG A 55 7.70 -6.99 -9.22
CA ARG A 55 8.90 -7.53 -9.86
C ARG A 55 9.09 -6.90 -11.22
N THR A 56 8.09 -7.08 -12.09
CA THR A 56 8.15 -6.66 -13.50
C THR A 56 7.87 -5.16 -13.68
N GLY A 57 7.19 -4.54 -12.72
CA GLY A 57 6.60 -3.20 -12.86
C GLY A 57 5.38 -3.20 -13.77
N MET A 58 4.82 -4.36 -14.11
CA MET A 58 3.64 -4.47 -14.97
C MET A 58 2.37 -4.16 -14.18
N ILE A 59 1.55 -3.26 -14.71
CA ILE A 59 0.16 -3.08 -14.30
C ILE A 59 -0.68 -4.03 -15.14
N TYR A 60 -1.44 -4.89 -14.46
CA TYR A 60 -2.45 -5.74 -15.06
C TYR A 60 -3.83 -5.18 -14.79
N PHE A 61 -4.74 -5.27 -15.76
CA PHE A 61 -6.16 -5.28 -15.43
C PHE A 61 -6.67 -6.72 -15.29
N ILE A 62 -7.64 -6.90 -14.40
CA ILE A 62 -8.23 -8.18 -14.03
C ILE A 62 -9.65 -8.21 -14.60
N GLU A 63 -9.97 -9.25 -15.37
CA GLU A 63 -11.32 -9.54 -15.84
C GLU A 63 -11.65 -11.01 -15.54
N GLY A 64 -12.57 -11.23 -14.59
CA GLY A 64 -12.89 -12.57 -14.11
C GLY A 64 -11.69 -13.25 -13.45
N ASP A 65 -11.19 -14.32 -14.06
CA ASP A 65 -10.01 -15.08 -13.62
C ASP A 65 -8.76 -14.83 -14.49
N GLN A 66 -8.82 -13.84 -15.38
CA GLN A 66 -7.73 -13.49 -16.29
C GLN A 66 -7.05 -12.18 -15.87
N VAL A 67 -5.77 -12.07 -16.22
CA VAL A 67 -4.97 -10.85 -16.09
C VAL A 67 -4.41 -10.45 -17.45
N TYR A 68 -4.50 -9.17 -17.76
CA TYR A 68 -4.07 -8.62 -19.04
C TYR A 68 -3.05 -7.49 -18.80
N PRO A 69 -1.82 -7.60 -19.34
CA PRO A 69 -0.82 -6.54 -19.24
C PRO A 69 -1.34 -5.25 -19.86
N TRP A 70 -1.14 -4.11 -19.18
CA TRP A 70 -1.56 -2.81 -19.68
C TRP A 70 -0.41 -1.83 -19.84
N VAL A 71 0.25 -1.47 -18.74
CA VAL A 71 1.31 -0.47 -18.69
C VAL A 71 2.49 -1.02 -17.91
N ILE A 72 3.71 -0.85 -18.43
CA ILE A 72 4.94 -1.20 -17.72
C ILE A 72 5.57 0.05 -17.10
N LEU A 73 5.95 -0.06 -15.83
CA LEU A 73 6.59 0.98 -15.06
C LEU A 73 8.05 0.61 -14.81
N MET A 74 8.98 1.45 -15.27
CA MET A 74 10.42 1.26 -15.03
C MET A 74 10.89 2.05 -13.81
N ASP A 75 11.89 1.52 -13.09
CA ASP A 75 12.30 1.99 -11.77
C ASP A 75 12.76 3.48 -11.74
N GLY A 76 12.69 4.10 -10.56
CA GLY A 76 13.17 5.46 -10.29
C GLY A 76 12.51 6.52 -11.17
N ASN A 77 13.29 7.28 -11.93
CA ASN A 77 12.77 8.30 -12.85
C ASN A 77 12.24 7.73 -14.20
N GLY A 78 12.17 6.41 -14.34
CA GLY A 78 11.73 5.73 -15.57
C GLY A 78 12.86 5.35 -16.53
N LYS A 79 14.11 5.78 -16.27
CA LYS A 79 15.29 5.41 -17.07
C LYS A 79 16.08 4.29 -16.38
N SER A 80 15.44 3.14 -16.23
CA SER A 80 16.01 1.94 -15.60
C SER A 80 15.69 0.69 -16.42
N HIS A 81 16.57 -0.30 -16.37
CA HIS A 81 16.30 -1.63 -16.93
C HIS A 81 15.56 -2.54 -15.95
N LYS A 82 15.40 -2.11 -14.69
CA LYS A 82 14.64 -2.81 -13.65
C LYS A 82 13.21 -2.26 -13.65
N GLY A 83 12.23 -3.14 -13.53
CA GLY A 83 10.83 -2.80 -13.24
C GLY A 83 10.70 -2.05 -11.92
N PHE A 84 9.73 -1.16 -11.87
CA PHE A 84 9.41 -0.40 -10.68
C PHE A 84 8.78 -1.32 -9.63
N LYS A 85 9.35 -1.33 -8.42
CA LYS A 85 8.81 -2.10 -7.31
C LYS A 85 7.62 -1.36 -6.71
N SER A 86 6.45 -1.56 -7.30
CA SER A 86 5.17 -0.98 -6.87
C SER A 86 4.68 -1.59 -5.57
N GLU A 87 4.28 -0.76 -4.62
CA GLU A 87 3.86 -1.17 -3.26
C GLU A 87 2.52 -0.57 -2.84
N TRP A 88 2.06 0.48 -3.52
CA TRP A 88 0.77 1.11 -3.26
C TRP A 88 0.31 1.87 -4.49
N ALA A 89 -1.00 2.09 -4.60
CA ALA A 89 -1.59 2.86 -5.67
C ALA A 89 -2.89 3.54 -5.24
N THR A 90 -3.19 4.68 -5.86
CA THR A 90 -4.43 5.43 -5.62
C THR A 90 -4.80 6.30 -6.82
N ILE A 91 -5.98 6.90 -6.79
CA ILE A 91 -6.46 7.83 -7.81
C ILE A 91 -6.47 9.23 -7.21
N LYS A 92 -5.90 10.19 -7.96
CA LYS A 92 -6.03 11.62 -7.68
C LYS A 92 -6.19 12.36 -8.99
N ASP A 93 -7.19 13.23 -9.07
CA ASP A 93 -7.48 14.06 -10.25
C ASP A 93 -7.51 13.23 -11.55
N GLU A 94 -8.25 12.11 -11.53
CA GLU A 94 -8.40 11.17 -12.65
C GLU A 94 -7.10 10.51 -13.15
N GLN A 95 -6.03 10.59 -12.36
CA GLN A 95 -4.75 9.96 -12.65
C GLN A 95 -4.48 8.85 -11.64
N LEU A 96 -3.88 7.75 -12.11
CA LEU A 96 -3.42 6.66 -11.26
C LEU A 96 -2.01 6.98 -10.75
N TYR A 97 -1.87 7.12 -9.45
CA TYR A 97 -0.59 7.25 -8.75
C TYR A 97 -0.13 5.89 -8.26
N VAL A 98 1.12 5.52 -8.52
CA VAL A 98 1.72 4.25 -8.10
C VAL A 98 3.05 4.53 -7.43
N GLY A 99 3.17 4.20 -6.15
CA GLY A 99 4.40 4.40 -5.40
C GLY A 99 5.12 3.10 -5.07
N SER A 100 6.35 3.27 -4.61
CA SER A 100 7.21 2.20 -4.09
C SER A 100 7.33 2.37 -2.57
N MET A 101 8.30 1.68 -1.97
CA MET A 101 8.49 1.58 -0.51
C MET A 101 8.67 2.93 0.22
N GLY A 102 9.02 4.01 -0.49
CA GLY A 102 9.12 5.34 0.11
C GLY A 102 10.32 5.55 1.04
N LYS A 103 11.36 4.74 0.90
CA LYS A 103 12.67 4.95 1.55
C LYS A 103 13.82 4.76 0.56
N GLU A 104 15.01 5.16 0.98
CA GLU A 104 16.24 4.86 0.25
C GLU A 104 16.39 3.32 0.04
N TRP A 105 16.82 2.93 -1.16
CA TRP A 105 17.21 1.54 -1.41
C TRP A 105 18.56 1.29 -0.77
N THR A 106 18.67 0.16 -0.08
CA THR A 106 19.84 -0.21 0.71
C THR A 106 20.18 -1.67 0.50
N THR A 107 21.42 -2.04 0.81
CA THR A 107 21.79 -3.44 1.05
C THR A 107 20.97 -4.04 2.20
N PRO A 108 20.97 -5.38 2.40
CA PRO A 108 20.30 -6.02 3.53
C PRO A 108 20.80 -5.54 4.91
N SER A 109 22.01 -4.98 5.01
CA SER A 109 22.59 -4.39 6.22
C SER A 109 22.33 -2.88 6.37
N GLY A 110 21.59 -2.27 5.45
CA GLY A 110 21.19 -0.86 5.52
C GLY A 110 22.20 0.13 4.94
N GLU A 111 23.16 -0.33 4.13
CA GLU A 111 24.05 0.58 3.40
C GLU A 111 23.33 1.18 2.19
N PHE A 112 23.41 2.49 2.02
CA PHE A 112 22.75 3.21 0.93
C PHE A 112 23.26 2.78 -0.45
N GLU A 113 22.34 2.59 -1.40
CA GLU A 113 22.67 2.39 -2.82
C GLU A 113 22.08 3.48 -3.72
N HIS A 114 20.77 3.72 -3.66
CA HIS A 114 20.09 4.70 -4.53
C HIS A 114 18.70 5.14 -4.01
N ASN A 115 18.10 6.14 -4.64
CA ASN A 115 16.83 6.77 -4.23
C ASN A 115 15.61 6.34 -5.05
N ASN A 116 15.68 5.25 -5.81
CA ASN A 116 14.60 4.91 -6.76
C ASN A 116 13.24 4.65 -6.10
N PRO A 117 13.14 3.98 -4.93
CA PRO A 117 11.85 3.76 -4.27
C PRO A 117 11.17 5.03 -3.73
N LEU A 118 11.86 6.18 -3.82
CA LEU A 118 11.32 7.50 -3.45
C LEU A 118 10.68 8.23 -4.65
N TRP A 119 10.56 7.58 -5.81
CA TRP A 119 9.82 8.08 -6.96
C TRP A 119 8.41 7.51 -6.98
N VAL A 120 7.48 8.26 -7.57
CA VAL A 120 6.09 7.85 -7.80
C VAL A 120 5.80 7.93 -9.29
N LYS A 121 5.05 6.95 -9.81
CA LYS A 121 4.57 6.95 -11.19
C LYS A 121 3.17 7.52 -11.24
N VAL A 122 2.90 8.25 -12.31
CA VAL A 122 1.57 8.75 -12.62
C VAL A 122 1.20 8.23 -14.00
N VAL A 123 0.01 7.63 -14.09
CA VAL A 123 -0.50 6.97 -15.28
C VAL A 123 -1.86 7.58 -15.64
N SER A 124 -1.98 8.08 -16.88
CA SER A 124 -3.26 8.57 -17.38
C SER A 124 -4.21 7.43 -17.73
N PRO A 125 -5.53 7.67 -17.89
CA PRO A 125 -6.46 6.64 -18.37
C PRO A 125 -6.04 5.98 -19.69
N ARG A 126 -5.30 6.74 -20.53
CA ARG A 126 -4.76 6.28 -21.82
C ARG A 126 -3.44 5.52 -21.71
N GLY A 127 -2.88 5.40 -20.50
CA GLY A 127 -1.62 4.70 -20.23
C GLY A 127 -0.37 5.54 -20.44
N GLU A 128 -0.49 6.87 -20.57
CA GLU A 128 0.67 7.76 -20.63
C GLU A 128 1.31 7.82 -19.24
N THR A 129 2.64 7.74 -19.17
CA THR A 129 3.35 7.67 -17.90
C THR A 129 4.31 8.84 -17.71
N HIS A 130 4.39 9.33 -16.48
CA HIS A 130 5.48 10.19 -16.03
C HIS A 130 5.89 9.84 -14.60
N SER A 131 7.04 10.37 -14.16
CA SER A 131 7.60 10.06 -12.83
C SER A 131 7.77 11.33 -12.02
N LEU A 132 7.26 11.31 -10.79
CA LEU A 132 7.38 12.38 -9.81
C LEU A 132 8.46 12.03 -8.79
N ASN A 133 9.32 13.01 -8.49
CA ASN A 133 10.32 12.87 -7.44
C ASN A 133 9.68 13.22 -6.09
N TRP A 134 9.47 12.21 -5.24
CA TRP A 134 8.82 12.35 -3.94
C TRP A 134 9.80 12.29 -2.76
N ILE A 135 11.12 12.42 -3.01
CA ILE A 135 12.16 12.32 -1.98
C ILE A 135 11.86 13.26 -0.79
N SER A 136 11.47 14.51 -1.05
CA SER A 136 11.14 15.46 0.03
C SER A 136 9.87 15.09 0.77
N TYR A 137 8.86 14.54 0.10
CA TYR A 137 7.58 14.19 0.71
C TYR A 137 7.73 13.00 1.66
N TYR A 138 8.43 11.94 1.24
CA TYR A 138 8.72 10.81 2.12
C TYR A 138 9.59 11.20 3.33
N LYS A 139 10.54 12.12 3.15
CA LYS A 139 11.31 12.67 4.27
C LYS A 139 10.42 13.38 5.28
N ARG A 140 9.49 14.22 4.81
CA ARG A 140 8.53 14.92 5.70
C ARG A 140 7.61 13.95 6.43
N LEU A 141 7.12 12.91 5.75
CA LEU A 141 6.30 11.86 6.38
C LEU A 141 7.00 11.20 7.56
N ARG A 142 8.27 10.77 7.41
CA ARG A 142 9.02 10.18 8.52
C ARG A 142 9.42 11.19 9.60
N GLN A 143 9.67 12.45 9.22
CA GLN A 143 9.97 13.53 10.16
C GLN A 143 8.79 13.90 11.06
N ALA A 144 7.54 13.68 10.62
CA ALA A 144 6.35 13.92 11.43
C ALA A 144 6.33 13.12 12.75
N ILE A 145 7.10 12.03 12.81
CA ILE A 145 7.31 11.22 14.03
C ILE A 145 8.78 11.18 14.47
N ASN A 146 9.57 12.20 14.10
CA ASN A 146 10.98 12.34 14.48
C ASN A 146 11.89 11.18 14.04
N ILE A 147 11.57 10.53 12.91
CA ILE A 147 12.47 9.58 12.26
C ILE A 147 13.33 10.33 11.25
N GLU A 148 14.65 10.26 11.45
CA GLU A 148 15.66 10.79 10.54
C GLU A 148 16.55 9.66 10.05
N TYR A 149 17.16 9.82 8.88
CA TYR A 149 18.14 8.87 8.37
C TYR A 149 19.30 8.71 9.39
N PRO A 150 19.73 7.47 9.75
CA PRO A 150 19.50 6.19 9.06
C PRO A 150 18.20 5.45 9.43
N GLY A 151 17.37 6.00 10.32
CA GLY A 151 16.00 5.56 10.52
C GLY A 151 15.16 5.66 9.25
N TYR A 152 14.10 4.88 9.18
CA TYR A 152 13.32 4.71 7.96
C TYR A 152 11.83 4.45 8.23
N MET A 153 11.05 4.61 7.17
CA MET A 153 9.63 4.29 7.11
C MET A 153 9.37 3.57 5.78
N ILE A 154 8.61 2.47 5.81
CA ILE A 154 8.21 1.72 4.60
C ILE A 154 6.72 1.93 4.37
N HIS A 155 6.36 2.33 3.17
CA HIS A 155 4.99 2.54 2.72
C HIS A 155 4.57 1.43 1.75
N GLU A 156 3.55 0.66 2.14
CA GLU A 156 2.82 -0.28 1.28
C GLU A 156 1.34 0.10 1.20
N SER A 157 0.99 1.31 1.61
CA SER A 157 -0.36 1.84 1.41
C SER A 157 -0.37 3.35 1.46
N GLY A 158 -1.10 3.96 0.53
CA GLY A 158 -1.25 5.39 0.38
C GLY A 158 -2.48 5.71 -0.46
N VAL A 159 -3.38 6.54 0.05
CA VAL A 159 -4.65 6.90 -0.61
C VAL A 159 -4.86 8.40 -0.58
N TRP A 160 -5.30 8.96 -1.70
CA TRP A 160 -5.79 10.35 -1.77
C TRP A 160 -7.29 10.38 -1.45
N SER A 161 -7.71 11.32 -0.60
CA SER A 161 -9.12 11.61 -0.38
C SER A 161 -9.50 12.91 -1.08
N ASP A 162 -10.45 12.82 -2.00
CA ASP A 162 -11.04 14.01 -2.63
C ASP A 162 -11.94 14.81 -1.70
N ILE A 163 -12.47 14.18 -0.66
CA ILE A 163 -13.32 14.81 0.36
C ILE A 163 -12.47 15.67 1.28
N HIS A 164 -11.37 15.11 1.79
CA HIS A 164 -10.48 15.79 2.74
C HIS A 164 -9.37 16.60 2.06
N LYS A 165 -9.22 16.46 0.74
CA LYS A 165 -8.11 17.06 -0.05
C LYS A 165 -6.75 16.80 0.57
N SER A 166 -6.56 15.56 1.02
CA SER A 166 -5.41 15.13 1.80
C SER A 166 -4.98 13.73 1.39
N TRP A 167 -3.68 13.47 1.50
CA TRP A 167 -3.09 12.14 1.43
C TRP A 167 -3.18 11.43 2.77
N PHE A 168 -3.44 10.14 2.74
CA PHE A 168 -3.45 9.26 3.90
C PHE A 168 -2.45 8.12 3.67
N PHE A 169 -1.60 7.85 4.66
CA PHE A 169 -0.67 6.72 4.63
C PHE A 169 -0.79 5.90 5.90
N LEU A 170 -0.82 4.58 5.75
CA LEU A 170 -0.61 3.63 6.83
C LEU A 170 0.74 2.93 6.57
N PRO A 171 1.86 3.46 7.09
CA PRO A 171 3.17 2.85 6.87
C PRO A 171 3.19 1.42 7.41
N ARG A 172 3.82 0.53 6.65
CA ARG A 172 4.04 -0.86 7.06
C ARG A 172 5.01 -0.91 8.23
N ARG A 173 6.14 -0.20 8.10
CA ARG A 173 7.27 -0.22 9.03
C ARG A 173 7.72 1.19 9.39
N CYS A 174 8.16 1.38 10.62
CA CYS A 174 8.71 2.62 11.13
C CYS A 174 9.84 2.29 12.12
N SER A 175 11.04 2.80 11.88
CA SER A 175 12.18 2.56 12.77
C SER A 175 13.08 3.78 12.89
N HIS A 176 13.52 4.06 14.12
CA HIS A 176 14.59 5.03 14.38
C HIS A 176 15.98 4.43 14.15
N GLU A 177 16.09 3.10 14.01
CA GLU A 177 17.33 2.40 13.74
C GLU A 177 17.59 2.24 12.24
N ARG A 178 18.85 1.96 11.89
CA ARG A 178 19.23 1.62 10.53
C ARG A 178 18.49 0.36 10.06
N TYR A 179 18.08 0.36 8.79
CA TYR A 179 17.51 -0.81 8.13
C TYR A 179 18.38 -2.06 8.28
N ASN A 180 17.75 -3.18 8.62
CA ASN A 180 18.32 -4.50 8.56
C ASN A 180 17.19 -5.48 8.21
N GLU A 181 17.38 -6.28 7.17
CA GLU A 181 16.34 -7.15 6.61
C GLU A 181 15.69 -8.06 7.66
N THR A 182 16.48 -8.66 8.56
CA THR A 182 15.95 -9.52 9.63
C THR A 182 15.22 -8.74 10.72
N ARG A 183 15.75 -7.58 11.13
CA ARG A 183 15.09 -6.76 12.17
C ARG A 183 13.79 -6.16 11.66
N ASP A 184 13.73 -5.80 10.38
CA ASP A 184 12.56 -5.17 9.75
C ASP A 184 11.27 -5.97 9.92
N GLU A 185 11.37 -7.31 9.98
CA GLU A 185 10.21 -8.21 10.23
C GLU A 185 9.41 -7.81 11.48
N THR A 186 10.07 -7.15 12.46
CA THR A 186 9.50 -6.70 13.74
C THR A 186 9.35 -5.17 13.87
N MET A 187 9.56 -4.41 12.80
CA MET A 187 9.54 -2.93 12.84
C MET A 187 8.21 -2.33 12.39
N SER A 188 7.08 -3.03 12.56
CA SER A 188 5.77 -2.48 12.20
C SER A 188 5.43 -1.19 12.95
N CYS A 189 4.46 -0.44 12.42
CA CYS A 189 3.87 0.70 13.11
C CYS A 189 2.34 0.67 13.13
N ASN A 190 1.78 1.45 14.05
CA ASN A 190 0.33 1.58 14.29
C ASN A 190 -0.13 3.02 14.09
N ILE A 191 0.42 3.72 13.11
CA ILE A 191 0.08 5.13 12.85
C ILE A 191 -0.61 5.29 11.50
N MET A 192 -1.40 6.35 11.40
CA MET A 192 -1.88 6.93 10.18
C MET A 192 -1.31 8.34 10.05
N LEU A 193 -0.76 8.65 8.88
CA LEU A 193 -0.30 9.98 8.51
C LEU A 193 -1.33 10.60 7.58
N THR A 194 -1.86 11.75 7.94
CA THR A 194 -2.69 12.59 7.06
C THR A 194 -1.90 13.81 6.67
N ALA A 195 -1.62 13.98 5.38
CA ALA A 195 -0.84 15.08 4.84
C ALA A 195 -1.69 15.91 3.88
N ASP A 196 -1.53 17.24 3.91
CA ASP A 196 -2.08 18.09 2.86
C ASP A 196 -1.43 17.78 1.50
N GLU A 197 -1.96 18.34 0.41
CA GLU A 197 -1.48 18.08 -0.95
C GLU A 197 0.02 18.35 -1.14
N ASN A 198 0.58 19.30 -0.39
CA ASN A 198 1.98 19.72 -0.48
C ASN A 198 2.88 19.10 0.60
N PHE A 199 2.34 18.22 1.45
CA PHE A 199 3.03 17.60 2.58
C PHE A 199 3.68 18.62 3.55
N VAL A 200 3.08 19.81 3.67
CA VAL A 200 3.51 20.87 4.59
C VAL A 200 2.94 20.62 5.98
N ASP A 201 1.65 20.25 6.05
CA ASP A 201 0.99 19.89 7.30
C ASP A 201 0.77 18.38 7.33
N ILE A 202 1.28 17.72 8.37
CA ILE A 202 1.19 16.27 8.54
C ILE A 202 0.70 15.97 9.94
N LYS A 203 -0.52 15.44 10.02
CA LYS A 203 -1.13 14.96 11.25
C LYS A 203 -0.81 13.48 11.44
N VAL A 204 -0.47 13.11 12.67
CA VAL A 204 -0.24 11.73 13.09
C VAL A 204 -1.40 11.27 13.97
N THR A 205 -2.02 10.15 13.62
CA THR A 205 -3.07 9.49 14.42
C THR A 205 -2.61 8.06 14.75
N TYR A 206 -2.76 7.63 16.00
CA TYR A 206 -2.45 6.25 16.40
C TYR A 206 -3.68 5.35 16.24
N ILE A 207 -3.48 4.15 15.71
CA ILE A 207 -4.52 3.20 15.32
C ILE A 207 -4.35 1.90 16.09
N GLY A 208 -5.09 1.76 17.19
CA GLY A 208 -5.04 0.58 18.05
C GLY A 208 -3.64 0.31 18.62
N ASP A 209 -3.42 -0.93 19.08
CA ASP A 209 -2.16 -1.34 19.68
C ASP A 209 -1.12 -1.74 18.63
N LEU A 210 0.15 -1.48 18.94
CA LEU A 210 1.27 -1.92 18.12
C LEU A 210 1.50 -3.43 18.27
N ILE A 211 1.41 -4.15 17.15
CA ILE A 211 1.85 -5.54 17.03
C ILE A 211 3.10 -5.55 16.11
N PRO A 212 4.31 -5.76 16.65
CA PRO A 212 5.58 -5.55 15.93
C PRO A 212 5.71 -6.29 14.59
N ILE A 213 5.05 -7.43 14.44
CA ILE A 213 5.14 -8.29 13.25
C ILE A 213 4.03 -8.05 12.22
N ARG A 214 3.03 -7.21 12.52
CA ARG A 214 1.87 -6.96 11.62
C ARG A 214 1.90 -5.55 11.08
N GLY A 215 2.30 -5.40 9.83
CA GLY A 215 2.41 -4.11 9.16
C GLY A 215 1.24 -3.88 8.21
N PHE A 216 0.77 -2.65 8.09
CA PHE A 216 -0.25 -2.30 7.10
C PHE A 216 0.23 -2.58 5.67
N SER A 217 -0.64 -3.14 4.84
CA SER A 217 -0.31 -3.56 3.47
C SER A 217 -1.28 -3.06 2.39
N SER A 218 -2.44 -2.53 2.78
CA SER A 218 -3.38 -1.84 1.88
C SER A 218 -4.51 -1.25 2.74
N PHE A 219 -5.17 -0.20 2.26
CA PHE A 219 -6.44 0.24 2.82
C PHE A 219 -7.28 0.98 1.78
N LYS A 220 -8.58 1.10 2.07
CA LYS A 220 -9.53 1.95 1.32
C LYS A 220 -10.48 2.63 2.28
N PHE A 221 -10.97 3.81 1.91
CA PHE A 221 -12.10 4.43 2.57
C PHE A 221 -13.37 3.65 2.29
N LEU A 222 -14.23 3.49 3.28
CA LEU A 222 -15.52 2.83 3.12
C LEU A 222 -16.45 3.71 2.28
N PRO A 223 -16.96 3.25 1.12
CA PRO A 223 -17.87 4.03 0.30
C PRO A 223 -19.11 4.47 1.08
N GLY A 224 -19.52 5.72 0.90
CA GLY A 224 -20.65 6.32 1.60
C GLY A 224 -20.37 6.80 3.03
N SER A 225 -19.16 6.59 3.56
CA SER A 225 -18.74 7.10 4.88
C SER A 225 -18.20 8.54 4.86
N GLN A 226 -18.19 9.21 3.71
CA GLN A 226 -17.52 10.51 3.52
C GLN A 226 -16.03 10.46 3.90
N ASP A 227 -15.35 9.38 3.53
CA ASP A 227 -13.95 9.09 3.87
C ASP A 227 -13.66 9.18 5.37
N SER A 228 -14.64 8.91 6.24
CA SER A 228 -14.46 8.95 7.69
C SER A 228 -14.11 7.59 8.28
N ILE A 229 -14.32 6.50 7.53
CA ILE A 229 -14.04 5.11 7.94
C ILE A 229 -13.07 4.48 6.96
N ILE A 230 -12.03 3.83 7.49
CA ILE A 230 -11.01 3.09 6.75
C ILE A 230 -11.17 1.60 7.00
N ILE A 231 -11.08 0.81 5.94
CA ILE A 231 -10.90 -0.64 5.97
C ILE A 231 -9.46 -0.94 5.57
N ALA A 232 -8.71 -1.61 6.44
CA ALA A 232 -7.28 -1.82 6.25
C ALA A 232 -6.91 -3.31 6.36
N LEU A 233 -5.89 -3.68 5.58
CA LEU A 233 -5.18 -4.94 5.71
C LEU A 233 -3.88 -4.74 6.47
N LYS A 234 -3.54 -5.72 7.30
CA LYS A 234 -2.18 -5.91 7.80
C LYS A 234 -1.68 -7.27 7.36
N THR A 235 -0.41 -7.36 6.97
CA THR A 235 0.27 -8.63 6.73
C THR A 235 1.39 -8.86 7.73
N GLU A 236 1.59 -10.14 8.03
CA GLU A 236 2.68 -10.67 8.82
C GLU A 236 3.64 -11.40 7.88
N GLU A 237 4.93 -11.15 8.05
CA GLU A 237 6.01 -11.94 7.48
C GLU A 237 7.08 -12.02 8.56
N TYR A 238 7.13 -13.17 9.24
CA TYR A 238 8.02 -13.38 10.38
C TYR A 238 8.56 -14.80 10.34
N GLN A 239 9.88 -14.92 10.24
CA GLN A 239 10.58 -16.22 10.20
C GLN A 239 10.00 -17.18 9.15
N GLY A 240 9.63 -16.64 7.97
CA GLY A 240 9.05 -17.40 6.85
C GLY A 240 7.57 -17.76 7.00
N ARG A 241 6.89 -17.39 8.09
CA ARG A 241 5.44 -17.51 8.23
C ARG A 241 4.75 -16.26 7.72
N THR A 242 3.60 -16.42 7.07
CA THR A 242 2.80 -15.30 6.59
C THR A 242 1.35 -15.39 7.02
N ALA A 243 0.72 -14.24 7.21
CA ALA A 243 -0.71 -14.14 7.46
C ALA A 243 -1.24 -12.76 7.03
N THR A 244 -2.54 -12.68 6.76
CA THR A 244 -3.27 -11.42 6.54
C THR A 244 -4.37 -11.26 7.56
N TYR A 245 -4.55 -10.02 8.02
CA TYR A 245 -5.59 -9.57 8.93
C TYR A 245 -6.36 -8.40 8.31
N ILE A 246 -7.65 -8.30 8.59
CA ILE A 246 -8.49 -7.15 8.22
C ILE A 246 -8.98 -6.44 9.47
N MET A 247 -9.08 -5.11 9.42
CA MET A 247 -9.63 -4.28 10.49
C MET A 247 -10.36 -3.07 9.91
N ALA A 248 -11.15 -2.39 10.75
CA ALA A 248 -11.80 -1.14 10.38
C ALA A 248 -11.72 -0.11 11.52
N PHE A 249 -11.52 1.16 11.17
CA PHE A 249 -11.38 2.25 12.13
C PHE A 249 -11.77 3.60 11.52
N THR A 250 -12.07 4.60 12.35
CA THR A 250 -12.31 5.98 11.87
C THR A 250 -10.99 6.72 11.64
N ILE A 251 -11.01 7.82 10.88
CA ILE A 251 -9.82 8.67 10.66
C ILE A 251 -9.29 9.33 11.95
N GLU A 252 -10.08 9.34 13.03
CA GLU A 252 -9.65 9.73 14.38
C GLU A 252 -8.98 8.58 15.16
N GLY A 253 -8.90 7.38 14.59
CA GLY A 253 -8.25 6.21 15.19
C GLY A 253 -9.15 5.33 16.05
N MET A 254 -10.48 5.56 16.04
CA MET A 254 -11.41 4.72 16.78
C MET A 254 -11.63 3.38 16.07
N ILE A 255 -11.28 2.28 16.74
CA ILE A 255 -11.49 0.93 16.18
C ILE A 255 -12.99 0.60 16.12
N ILE A 256 -13.46 0.25 14.92
CA ILE A 256 -14.83 -0.18 14.62
C ILE A 256 -14.90 -1.71 14.58
N MET A 257 -13.93 -2.32 13.88
CA MET A 257 -13.78 -3.77 13.79
C MET A 257 -12.33 -4.12 14.17
N PRO A 258 -12.10 -4.91 15.23
CA PRO A 258 -10.75 -5.33 15.60
C PRO A 258 -10.12 -6.23 14.53
N GLU A 259 -8.81 -6.41 14.59
CA GLU A 259 -8.09 -7.27 13.65
C GLU A 259 -8.66 -8.70 13.66
N SER A 260 -9.10 -9.16 12.49
CA SER A 260 -9.55 -10.53 12.25
C SER A 260 -8.67 -11.19 11.19
N LYS A 261 -8.18 -12.40 11.48
CA LYS A 261 -7.31 -13.15 10.56
C LYS A 261 -8.12 -13.66 9.37
N ILE A 262 -7.62 -13.43 8.16
CA ILE A 262 -8.26 -13.83 6.90
C ILE A 262 -7.72 -15.16 6.39
N ILE A 263 -6.38 -15.28 6.34
CA ILE A 263 -5.66 -16.40 5.69
C ILE A 263 -4.17 -16.42 6.08
N ASP A 264 -3.53 -17.59 5.97
CA ASP A 264 -2.06 -17.80 6.10
C ASP A 264 -1.31 -17.53 4.79
N LYS A 265 -1.58 -16.35 4.19
CA LYS A 265 -0.91 -15.80 3.00
C LYS A 265 -0.85 -14.28 3.15
N LYS A 266 -0.01 -13.59 2.36
CA LYS A 266 -0.01 -12.13 2.24
C LYS A 266 -1.02 -11.68 1.19
N PHE A 267 -2.00 -10.88 1.58
CA PHE A 267 -2.79 -10.06 0.67
C PHE A 267 -2.35 -8.61 0.85
N GLU A 268 -1.88 -8.04 -0.25
CA GLU A 268 -1.27 -6.71 -0.31
C GLU A 268 -2.17 -5.73 -1.09
N GLY A 269 -3.43 -6.10 -1.35
CA GLY A 269 -4.38 -5.22 -2.00
C GLY A 269 -5.81 -5.46 -1.52
N LEU A 270 -6.55 -4.36 -1.35
CA LEU A 270 -7.96 -4.34 -0.98
C LEU A 270 -8.68 -3.33 -1.88
N GLU A 271 -9.82 -3.72 -2.45
CA GLU A 271 -10.66 -2.83 -3.23
C GLU A 271 -12.14 -3.19 -3.10
N PHE A 272 -13.02 -2.20 -3.24
CA PHE A 272 -14.46 -2.39 -3.40
C PHE A 272 -14.77 -2.59 -4.89
N ILE A 273 -15.25 -3.79 -5.24
CA ILE A 273 -15.45 -4.27 -6.62
C ILE A 273 -16.92 -4.54 -6.95
#